data_AF-A0A0L7KTI5-F1
#
_entry.id   AF-A0A0L7KTI5-F1
#
_cell.length_a   1.000
_cell.length_b   1.000
_cell.length_c   1.000
_cell.angle_alpha   90.00
_cell.angle_beta   90.00
_cell.angle_gamma   90.00
#
_symmetry.space_group_name_H-M   'P 1'
#
loop_
_entity.id
_entity.type
_entity.pdbx_description
1 polymer ?
#
loop_
_entity_poly.entity_id
_entity_poly.type
_entity_poly.pdbx_seq_one_letter_code
_entity_poly.pdbx_strand_id
1 'polypeptide(L)'
;MSVETQNYINGMRPGPLSREIPECMRDKYTVVQTIIDIILFIITEIGHVVQSVWRTIVGVRKRDLNGGVAVVTGGGGGLGSLIALRLARLGCTVVLWDINKQ
;
A
#
# COMPACT_ATOMS: atom_id res chain seq x y z
N MET A 1 -32.94 -26.80 5.45
CA MET A 1 -32.91 -25.32 5.35
C MET A 1 -33.87 -24.80 6.41
N SER A 2 -33.40 -24.02 7.38
CA SER A 2 -34.21 -23.63 8.55
C SER A 2 -35.31 -22.63 8.17
N VAL A 3 -36.44 -22.70 8.88
CA VAL A 3 -37.61 -21.83 8.66
C VAL A 3 -37.25 -20.35 8.82
N GLU A 4 -36.31 -20.03 9.70
CA GLU A 4 -35.73 -18.69 9.84
C GLU A 4 -35.09 -18.22 8.54
N THR A 5 -34.19 -19.01 7.94
CA THR A 5 -33.53 -18.66 6.68
C THR A 5 -34.54 -18.40 5.56
N GLN A 6 -35.65 -19.15 5.54
CA GLN A 6 -36.72 -18.95 4.56
C GLN A 6 -37.43 -17.59 4.76
N ASN A 7 -37.69 -17.21 6.01
CA ASN A 7 -38.32 -15.93 6.35
C ASN A 7 -37.38 -14.73 6.10
N TYR A 8 -36.08 -14.89 6.34
CA TYR A 8 -35.06 -13.88 6.00
C TYR A 8 -34.93 -13.69 4.49
N ILE A 9 -34.98 -14.77 3.69
CA ILE A 9 -34.95 -14.67 2.22
C ILE A 9 -36.24 -14.03 1.68
N ASN A 10 -37.40 -14.44 2.20
CA ASN A 10 -38.70 -13.89 1.77
C ASN A 10 -38.90 -12.41 2.16
N GLY A 11 -38.18 -11.91 3.18
CA GLY A 11 -38.21 -10.52 3.62
C GLY A 11 -37.26 -9.59 2.87
N MET A 12 -36.32 -10.11 2.09
CA MET A 12 -35.39 -9.29 1.31
C MET A 12 -36.08 -8.71 0.08
N ARG A 13 -36.23 -7.38 0.02
CA ARG A 13 -36.57 -6.68 -1.23
C ARG A 13 -35.29 -6.57 -2.06
N PRO A 14 -35.29 -6.96 -3.34
CA PRO A 14 -34.14 -6.71 -4.19
C PRO A 14 -33.89 -5.20 -4.24
N GLY A 15 -32.63 -4.81 -4.00
CA GLY A 15 -32.20 -3.42 -4.11
C GLY A 15 -32.40 -2.90 -5.54
N PRO A 16 -32.43 -1.58 -5.74
CA PRO A 16 -32.65 -0.97 -7.07
C PRO A 16 -31.67 -1.50 -8.13
N LEU A 17 -30.44 -1.84 -7.74
CA LEU A 17 -29.41 -2.37 -8.64
C LEU A 17 -29.69 -3.78 -9.20
N SER A 18 -30.49 -4.60 -8.51
CA SER A 18 -30.85 -5.95 -8.98
C SER A 18 -32.10 -5.95 -9.87
N ARG A 19 -32.93 -4.89 -9.80
CA ARG A 19 -34.18 -4.77 -10.56
C ARG A 19 -34.02 -4.16 -11.95
N GLU A 20 -32.99 -3.35 -12.17
CA GLU A 20 -32.90 -2.50 -13.37
C GLU A 20 -32.03 -3.08 -14.50
N ILE A 21 -31.39 -4.24 -14.30
CA ILE A 21 -30.51 -4.83 -15.33
C ILE A 21 -31.29 -5.91 -16.11
N PRO A 22 -31.66 -5.67 -17.38
CA PRO A 22 -32.23 -6.71 -18.23
C PRO A 22 -31.26 -7.90 -18.28
N GLU A 23 -31.76 -9.13 -18.10
CA GLU A 23 -30.90 -10.33 -18.06
C GLU A 23 -30.03 -10.46 -19.33
N CYS A 24 -30.57 -10.10 -20.50
CA CYS A 24 -29.84 -10.12 -21.78
C CYS A 24 -28.76 -9.02 -21.92
N MET A 25 -28.77 -8.02 -21.04
CA MET A 25 -27.80 -6.93 -20.95
C MET A 25 -26.72 -7.26 -19.90
N ARG A 26 -26.97 -8.20 -18.99
CA ARG A 26 -26.03 -8.54 -17.90
C ARG A 26 -24.74 -9.18 -18.42
N ASP A 27 -24.83 -10.17 -19.30
CA ASP A 27 -23.63 -10.93 -19.73
C ASP A 27 -22.71 -10.11 -20.64
N LYS A 28 -23.29 -9.33 -21.56
CA LYS A 28 -22.52 -8.50 -22.49
C LYS A 28 -21.73 -7.41 -21.76
N TYR A 29 -22.35 -6.77 -20.78
CA TYR A 29 -21.73 -5.70 -20.01
C TYR A 29 -20.74 -6.26 -18.99
N THR A 30 -20.99 -7.47 -18.45
CA THR A 30 -20.02 -8.19 -17.60
C THR A 30 -18.77 -8.56 -18.36
N VAL A 31 -18.89 -9.09 -19.59
CA VAL A 31 -17.72 -9.45 -20.43
C VAL A 31 -16.94 -8.21 -20.86
N VAL A 32 -17.62 -7.16 -21.33
CA VAL A 32 -16.96 -5.89 -21.71
C VAL A 32 -16.26 -5.24 -20.51
N GLN A 33 -16.90 -5.23 -19.35
CA GLN A 33 -16.29 -4.72 -18.11
C GLN A 33 -15.04 -5.51 -17.73
N THR A 34 -15.11 -6.84 -17.80
CA THR A 34 -13.97 -7.72 -17.47
C THR A 34 -12.80 -7.47 -18.42
N ILE A 35 -13.09 -7.27 -19.73
CA ILE A 35 -12.07 -6.94 -20.72
C ILE A 35 -11.42 -5.59 -20.40
N ILE A 36 -12.21 -4.58 -20.05
CA ILE A 36 -11.71 -3.25 -19.66
C ILE A 36 -10.83 -3.36 -18.41
N ASP A 37 -11.28 -4.08 -17.39
CA ASP A 37 -10.54 -4.26 -16.14
C ASP A 37 -9.20 -4.96 -16.38
N ILE A 38 -9.16 -5.99 -17.22
CA ILE A 38 -7.92 -6.69 -17.61
C ILE A 38 -6.98 -5.75 -18.37
N ILE A 39 -7.50 -4.97 -19.32
CA ILE A 39 -6.69 -4.03 -20.10
C ILE A 39 -6.10 -2.95 -19.18
N LEU A 40 -6.92 -2.37 -18.29
CA LEU A 40 -6.46 -1.37 -17.33
C LEU A 40 -5.42 -1.96 -16.39
N PHE A 41 -5.64 -3.17 -15.86
CA PHE A 41 -4.69 -3.87 -15.02
C PHE A 41 -3.34 -4.05 -15.73
N ILE A 42 -3.34 -4.57 -16.97
CA ILE A 42 -2.09 -4.77 -17.73
C ILE A 42 -1.35 -3.44 -17.93
N ILE A 43 -2.05 -2.37 -18.28
CA ILE A 43 -1.45 -1.05 -18.49
C ILE A 43 -0.86 -0.50 -17.20
N THR A 44 -1.60 -0.57 -16.08
CA THR A 44 -1.12 -0.07 -14.79
C THR A 44 0.05 -0.87 -14.26
N GLU A 45 0.01 -2.20 -14.38
CA GLU A 45 1.09 -3.08 -13.94
C GLU A 45 2.37 -2.81 -14.73
N ILE A 46 2.29 -2.69 -16.06
CA ILE A 46 3.45 -2.32 -16.88
C ILE A 46 4.00 -0.96 -16.42
N GLY A 47 3.14 0.03 -16.17
CA GLY A 47 3.54 1.34 -15.65
C GLY A 47 4.28 1.26 -14.32
N HIS A 48 3.78 0.46 -13.37
CA HIS A 48 4.39 0.27 -12.06
C HIS A 48 5.71 -0.51 -12.13
N VAL A 49 5.79 -1.53 -12.98
CA VAL A 49 7.03 -2.29 -13.21
C VAL A 49 8.10 -1.38 -13.82
N VAL A 50 7.76 -0.60 -14.84
CA VAL A 50 8.68 0.36 -15.45
C VAL A 50 9.11 1.42 -14.44
N GLN A 51 8.18 1.98 -13.66
CA GLN A 51 8.51 2.95 -12.62
C GLN A 51 9.42 2.36 -11.54
N SER A 52 9.18 1.11 -11.13
CA SER A 52 9.98 0.37 -10.15
C SER A 52 11.41 0.16 -10.66
N VAL A 53 11.56 -0.32 -11.89
CA VAL A 53 12.86 -0.52 -12.54
C VAL A 53 13.59 0.82 -12.67
N TRP A 54 12.89 1.86 -13.11
CA TRP A 54 13.47 3.21 -13.23
C TRP A 54 13.99 3.75 -11.89
N ARG A 55 13.19 3.67 -10.82
CA ARG A 55 13.60 4.11 -9.48
C ARG A 55 14.76 3.29 -8.93
N THR A 56 14.85 2.02 -9.29
CA THR A 56 15.95 1.14 -8.87
C THR A 56 17.26 1.50 -9.59
N ILE A 57 17.20 1.81 -10.90
CA ILE A 57 18.38 2.15 -11.69
C ILE A 57 18.86 3.58 -11.41
N VAL A 58 17.97 4.57 -11.45
CA VAL A 58 18.33 5.99 -11.27
C VAL A 58 18.59 6.33 -9.80
N GLY A 59 18.05 5.52 -8.88
CA GLY A 59 18.14 5.74 -7.45
C GLY A 59 17.19 6.84 -6.98
N VAL A 60 16.73 6.71 -5.74
CA VAL A 60 15.93 7.76 -5.09
C VAL A 60 16.88 8.82 -4.53
N ARG A 61 16.60 10.10 -4.80
CA ARG A 61 17.35 11.21 -4.20
C ARG A 61 17.30 11.08 -2.69
N LYS A 62 18.46 10.84 -2.07
CA LYS A 62 18.59 10.80 -0.62
C LYS A 62 18.29 12.19 -0.08
N ARG A 63 17.48 12.25 0.98
CA ARG A 63 17.21 13.52 1.65
C ARG A 63 18.52 14.04 2.23
N ASP A 64 18.76 15.34 2.07
CA ASP A 64 19.86 15.97 2.79
C ASP A 64 19.49 16.00 4.28
N LEU A 65 20.42 15.53 5.11
CA LEU A 65 20.26 15.43 6.56
C LEU A 65 21.17 16.43 7.30
N ASN A 66 21.93 17.25 6.57
CA ASN A 66 22.82 18.24 7.14
C ASN A 66 22.02 19.27 7.96
N GLY A 67 22.39 19.46 9.23
CA GLY A 67 21.70 20.34 10.17
C GLY A 67 20.34 19.81 10.67
N GLY A 68 19.91 18.61 10.26
CA GLY A 68 18.72 17.95 10.79
C GLY A 68 18.96 17.36 12.18
N VAL A 69 17.89 17.10 12.94
CA VAL A 69 17.95 16.37 14.21
C VAL A 69 17.28 15.00 14.06
N ALA A 70 17.96 13.93 14.50
CA ALA A 70 17.44 12.57 14.47
C ALA A 70 17.54 11.90 15.85
N VAL A 71 16.49 11.19 16.25
CA VAL A 71 16.49 10.37 17.48
C VAL A 71 16.71 8.91 17.09
N VAL A 72 17.69 8.26 17.72
CA VAL A 72 17.99 6.84 17.51
C VAL A 72 17.72 6.07 18.79
N THR A 73 16.71 5.21 18.77
CA THR A 73 16.39 4.30 19.87
C THR A 73 17.27 3.06 19.82
N GLY A 74 17.76 2.57 20.96
CA GLY A 74 18.66 1.41 20.97
C GLY A 74 20.05 1.72 20.41
N GLY A 75 20.47 2.99 20.51
CA GLY A 75 21.71 3.49 19.93
C GLY A 75 22.99 3.12 20.70
N GLY A 76 22.87 2.50 21.88
CA GLY A 76 23.98 2.08 22.74
C GLY A 76 24.73 0.85 22.23
N GLY A 77 24.20 0.14 21.22
CA GLY A 77 24.88 -1.05 20.67
C GLY A 77 24.32 -1.52 19.33
N GLY A 78 24.99 -2.52 18.74
CA GLY A 78 24.54 -3.19 17.52
C GLY A 78 24.25 -2.26 16.33
N LEU A 79 23.12 -2.48 15.67
CA LEU A 79 22.70 -1.69 14.51
C LEU A 79 22.39 -0.23 14.86
N GLY A 80 21.83 0.04 16.03
CA GLY A 80 21.47 1.39 16.45
C GLY A 80 22.70 2.31 16.53
N SER A 81 23.81 1.81 17.07
CA SER A 81 25.08 2.55 17.13
C SER A 81 25.63 2.87 15.73
N LEU A 82 25.58 1.91 14.80
CA LEU A 82 26.02 2.11 13.41
C LEU A 82 25.14 3.13 12.67
N ILE A 83 23.83 3.08 12.88
CA ILE A 83 22.87 4.04 12.30
C ILE A 83 23.14 5.44 12.84
N ALA A 84 23.31 5.59 14.15
CA ALA A 84 23.64 6.87 14.78
C ALA A 84 24.94 7.45 14.22
N LEU A 85 25.99 6.62 14.09
CA LEU A 85 27.26 7.05 13.52
C LEU A 85 27.12 7.50 12.06
N ARG A 86 26.32 6.79 11.26
CA ARG A 86 26.08 7.16 9.86
C ARG A 86 25.30 8.47 9.74
N LEU A 87 24.30 8.68 10.58
CA LEU A 87 23.52 9.93 10.61
C LEU A 87 24.40 11.12 11.02
N ALA A 88 25.24 10.95 12.05
CA ALA A 88 26.20 11.98 12.46
C ALA A 88 27.18 12.36 11.34
N ARG A 89 27.70 11.37 10.60
CA ARG A 89 28.58 11.60 9.44
C ARG A 89 27.89 12.32 8.27
N LEU A 90 26.56 12.26 8.19
CA LEU A 90 25.77 13.00 7.20
C LEU A 90 25.43 14.42 7.66
N GLY A 91 25.99 14.90 8.78
CA GLY A 91 25.78 16.24 9.32
C GLY A 91 24.52 16.40 10.17
N CYS A 92 23.89 15.28 10.56
CA CYS A 92 22.71 15.29 11.40
C CYS A 92 23.11 15.32 12.89
N THR A 93 22.45 16.14 13.69
CA THR A 93 22.52 16.08 15.15
C THR A 93 21.75 14.87 15.65
N VAL A 94 22.44 13.91 16.27
CA VAL A 94 21.83 12.66 16.71
C VAL A 94 21.61 12.66 18.22
N VAL A 95 20.39 12.34 18.64
CA VAL A 95 20.02 12.10 20.03
C VAL A 95 19.88 10.60 20.24
N LEU A 96 20.75 10.02 21.08
CA LEU A 96 20.69 8.61 21.43
C LEU A 96 19.67 8.40 22.55
N TRP A 97 18.71 7.51 22.31
CA TRP A 97 17.72 7.09 23.29
C TRP A 97 17.91 5.60 23.57
N ASP A 98 18.70 5.27 24.59
CA ASP A 98 18.93 3.90 25.01
C ASP A 98 18.58 3.73 26.50
N ILE A 99 18.17 2.52 26.86
CA ILE A 99 17.97 2.14 28.26
C ILE A 99 19.31 2.01 28.97
N ASN A 100 20.35 1.60 28.25
CA ASN A 100 21.70 1.53 28.76
C ASN A 100 22.36 2.91 28.68
N LYS A 101 22.71 3.47 29.84
CA LYS A 101 23.38 4.77 29.95
C LYS A 101 24.90 4.70 29.79
N GLN A 102 25.44 3.49 29.65
CA GLN A 102 26.88 3.22 29.57
C GLN A 102 27.38 3.28 28.13
#